data_AF-A0A950IS68-F1
#
_entry.id   AF-A0A950IS68-F1
#
_cell.length_a   1.000
_cell.length_b   1.000
_cell.length_c   1.000
_cell.angle_alpha   90.00
_cell.angle_beta   90.00
_cell.angle_gamma   90.00
#
_symmetry.space_group_name_H-M   'P 1'
#
loop_
_entity.id
_entity.type
_entity.pdbx_description
1 polymer ?
#
loop_
_entity_poly.entity_id
_entity_poly.type
_entity_poly.pdbx_seq_one_letter_code
_entity_poly.pdbx_strand_id
1 'polypeptide(L)'
;MRRKSKLVVCGLTAWLAVRVWAQDLSPRAYVITPNHSNAAVLTYSYFNGGIDLNGAIPISGVTVTGIFSVPSFSYYHSFGIYGHSANVTLSLPYGVGNFHGEAGQRSRSAYRSGLMDVVTRVSVNLIGGPALPLRDFVKWRQKVLLGASLKMVAPAGQYSSQKLINWGINRWAFKPELGYSERWGNWIVDAYAGGWFYTANPAYFGRPVPKRQTEEPIGSFEGHLSRNFGPGTWASIDGNFWWGGV
;
A
#
# COMPACT_ATOMS: atom_id res chain seq x y z
N MET A 1 34.12 35.10 -0.71
CA MET A 1 32.88 34.30 -0.52
C MET A 1 32.67 33.39 -1.73
N ARG A 2 32.96 32.08 -1.63
CA ARG A 2 32.79 31.11 -2.73
C ARG A 2 31.42 30.42 -2.59
N ARG A 3 30.46 30.75 -3.46
CA ARG A 3 29.20 30.00 -3.62
C ARG A 3 29.53 28.62 -4.18
N LYS A 4 29.29 27.56 -3.39
CA LYS A 4 29.33 26.18 -3.87
C LYS A 4 27.94 25.83 -4.43
N SER A 5 27.83 25.74 -5.74
CA SER A 5 26.68 25.16 -6.44
C SER A 5 26.56 23.68 -6.05
N LYS A 6 25.40 23.29 -5.51
CA LYS A 6 25.07 21.88 -5.26
C LYS A 6 24.49 21.29 -6.55
N LEU A 7 25.27 20.48 -7.24
CA LEU A 7 24.81 19.66 -8.34
C LEU A 7 23.93 18.54 -7.76
N VAL A 8 22.65 18.51 -8.11
CA VAL A 8 21.78 17.35 -7.84
C VAL A 8 22.07 16.35 -8.96
N VAL A 9 22.82 15.31 -8.65
CA VAL A 9 23.02 14.18 -9.55
C VAL A 9 21.86 13.23 -9.36
N CYS A 10 20.91 13.21 -10.29
CA CYS A 10 19.98 12.11 -10.46
C CYS A 10 20.77 10.93 -11.03
N GLY A 11 21.11 9.96 -10.17
CA GLY A 11 21.74 8.73 -10.60
C GLY A 11 20.76 7.89 -11.42
N LEU A 12 21.00 7.80 -12.72
CA LEU A 12 20.47 6.73 -13.58
C LEU A 12 21.09 5.41 -13.12
N THR A 13 20.33 4.59 -12.41
CA THR A 13 20.73 3.22 -12.11
C THR A 13 20.69 2.37 -13.38
N ALA A 14 21.85 1.85 -13.77
CA ALA A 14 22.02 0.91 -14.85
C ALA A 14 21.16 -0.34 -14.62
N TRP A 15 20.42 -0.75 -15.65
CA TRP A 15 19.59 -1.93 -15.69
C TRP A 15 20.47 -3.19 -15.63
N LEU A 16 20.68 -3.72 -14.43
CA LEU A 16 20.99 -5.13 -14.27
C LEU A 16 19.65 -5.87 -14.33
N ALA A 17 19.50 -6.77 -15.30
CA ALA A 17 18.30 -7.56 -15.56
C ALA A 17 18.03 -8.62 -14.47
N VAL A 18 17.98 -8.20 -13.22
CA VAL A 18 17.46 -9.02 -12.12
C VAL A 18 15.94 -8.91 -12.20
N ARG A 19 15.24 -10.06 -12.22
CA ARG A 19 13.79 -10.08 -12.00
C ARG A 19 13.55 -9.59 -10.57
N VAL A 20 13.34 -8.29 -10.40
CA VAL A 20 12.96 -7.70 -9.12
C VAL A 20 11.48 -8.01 -8.91
N TRP A 21 11.18 -8.81 -7.89
CA TRP A 21 9.81 -9.01 -7.44
C TRP A 21 9.45 -7.78 -6.61
N ALA A 22 8.92 -6.76 -7.28
CA ALA A 22 8.48 -5.55 -6.62
C ALA A 22 7.05 -5.73 -6.09
N GLN A 23 6.86 -5.49 -4.80
CA GLN A 23 5.54 -5.33 -4.19
C GLN A 23 5.44 -3.93 -3.59
N ASP A 24 4.21 -3.42 -3.48
CA ASP A 24 3.96 -2.13 -2.85
C ASP A 24 4.10 -2.27 -1.33
N LEU A 25 5.29 -1.93 -0.84
CA LEU A 25 5.68 -1.97 0.56
C LEU A 25 6.10 -0.58 1.02
N SER A 26 5.76 -0.24 2.26
CA SER A 26 5.99 1.10 2.82
C SER A 26 6.97 1.04 4.00
N PRO A 27 8.29 0.91 3.74
CA PRO A 27 9.28 1.01 4.82
C PRO A 27 9.14 2.36 5.55
N ARG A 28 9.48 2.39 6.84
CA ARG A 28 9.42 3.58 7.70
C ARG A 28 8.01 4.17 7.92
N ALA A 29 6.95 3.37 7.74
CA ALA A 29 5.55 3.81 7.87
C ALA A 29 5.16 4.36 9.26
N TYR A 30 5.95 4.09 10.29
CA TYR A 30 5.73 4.56 11.68
C TYR A 30 6.74 5.60 12.15
N VAL A 31 7.65 6.05 11.28
CA VAL A 31 8.52 7.19 11.57
C VAL A 31 7.68 8.45 11.66
N ILE A 32 7.89 9.25 12.70
CA ILE A 32 7.09 10.45 12.96
C ILE A 32 7.40 11.55 11.93
N THR A 33 6.43 12.42 11.72
CA THR A 33 6.59 13.70 11.01
C THR A 33 6.26 14.86 11.97
N PRO A 34 6.73 16.09 11.71
CA PRO A 34 6.32 17.26 12.49
C PRO A 34 4.80 17.39 12.49
N ASN A 35 4.20 17.81 13.61
CA ASN A 35 2.76 18.08 13.68
C ASN A 35 2.32 19.10 12.62
N HIS A 36 1.11 18.89 12.09
CA HIS A 36 0.49 19.72 11.04
C HIS A 36 1.27 19.75 9.72
N SER A 37 2.11 18.73 9.48
CA SER A 37 2.71 18.53 8.17
C SER A 37 1.65 18.02 7.20
N ASN A 38 1.63 18.61 6.01
CA ASN A 38 0.77 18.20 4.92
C ASN A 38 1.65 17.75 3.76
N ALA A 39 1.26 16.68 3.08
CA ALA A 39 1.91 16.27 1.85
C ALA A 39 0.88 15.83 0.81
N ALA A 40 1.14 16.21 -0.44
CA ALA A 40 0.48 15.67 -1.61
C ALA A 40 1.45 14.70 -2.28
N VAL A 41 1.03 13.46 -2.47
CA VAL A 41 1.86 12.37 -3.01
C VAL A 41 1.23 11.88 -4.29
N LEU A 42 2.03 11.85 -5.36
CA LEU A 42 1.67 11.26 -6.64
C LEU A 42 2.47 9.98 -6.81
N THR A 43 1.77 8.86 -6.97
CA THR A 43 2.41 7.56 -7.20
C THR A 43 1.93 7.00 -8.53
N TYR A 44 2.85 6.44 -9.30
CA TYR A 44 2.53 5.71 -10.52
C TYR A 44 3.07 4.29 -10.39
N SER A 45 2.17 3.32 -10.36
CA SER A 45 2.51 1.90 -10.28
C SER A 45 2.19 1.20 -11.58
N TYR A 46 3.07 0.33 -12.05
CA TYR A 46 2.88 -0.50 -13.24
C TYR A 46 2.97 -1.97 -12.86
N PHE A 47 2.02 -2.75 -13.36
CA PHE A 47 1.89 -4.16 -13.04
C PHE A 47 1.79 -4.98 -14.33
N ASN A 48 2.48 -6.12 -14.33
CA ASN A 48 2.41 -7.12 -15.38
C ASN A 48 2.49 -8.51 -14.72
N GLY A 49 1.43 -9.31 -14.83
CA GLY A 49 1.44 -10.65 -14.30
C GLY A 49 0.06 -11.24 -14.05
N GLY A 50 0.02 -12.31 -13.26
CA GLY A 50 -1.21 -12.96 -12.82
C GLY A 50 -2.03 -12.07 -11.90
N ILE A 51 -3.35 -12.25 -11.92
CA ILE A 51 -4.30 -11.44 -11.15
C ILE A 51 -5.07 -12.33 -10.20
N ASP A 52 -5.08 -11.91 -8.93
CA ASP A 52 -6.02 -12.43 -7.94
C ASP A 52 -7.41 -11.87 -8.21
N LEU A 53 -8.41 -12.76 -8.27
CA LEU A 53 -9.80 -12.43 -8.57
C LEU A 53 -10.62 -12.15 -7.29
N ASN A 54 -9.95 -11.66 -6.24
CA ASN A 54 -10.52 -11.28 -4.95
C ASN A 54 -11.25 -12.45 -4.27
N GLY A 55 -10.54 -13.54 -3.97
CA GLY A 55 -11.11 -14.71 -3.28
C GLY A 55 -12.16 -15.45 -4.10
N ALA A 56 -12.13 -15.32 -5.42
CA ALA A 56 -12.73 -16.35 -6.24
C ALA A 56 -11.87 -17.60 -6.01
N ILE A 57 -12.43 -18.65 -5.41
CA ILE A 57 -11.88 -20.00 -5.52
C ILE A 57 -11.42 -20.13 -6.97
N PRO A 58 -10.13 -20.44 -7.25
CA PRO A 58 -9.63 -20.49 -8.61
C PRO A 58 -10.64 -21.23 -9.44
N ILE A 59 -11.32 -20.53 -10.35
CA ILE A 59 -12.27 -21.18 -11.24
C ILE A 59 -11.39 -22.20 -11.96
N SER A 60 -11.56 -23.49 -11.66
CA SER A 60 -10.54 -24.48 -11.99
C SER A 60 -10.27 -24.44 -13.50
N GLY A 61 -9.02 -24.19 -13.88
CA GLY A 61 -8.61 -24.04 -15.28
C GLY A 61 -8.76 -22.62 -15.86
N VAL A 62 -8.95 -21.59 -15.04
CA VAL A 62 -8.93 -20.18 -15.49
C VAL A 62 -7.65 -19.47 -15.06
N THR A 63 -6.84 -19.07 -16.03
CA THR A 63 -5.65 -18.23 -15.80
C THR A 63 -5.97 -16.81 -16.25
N VAL A 64 -5.80 -15.84 -15.37
CA VAL A 64 -5.97 -14.42 -15.70
C VAL A 64 -4.65 -13.70 -15.55
N THR A 65 -4.19 -13.07 -16.63
CA THR A 65 -3.05 -12.17 -16.65
C THR A 65 -3.50 -10.76 -17.01
N GLY A 66 -2.71 -9.76 -16.64
CA GLY A 66 -2.98 -8.40 -17.06
C GLY A 66 -1.75 -7.51 -17.05
N ILE A 67 -1.85 -6.46 -17.85
CA ILE A 67 -0.90 -5.35 -17.90
C ILE A 67 -1.70 -4.10 -17.58
N PHE A 68 -1.37 -3.45 -16.47
CA PHE A 68 -2.13 -2.29 -16.01
C PHE A 68 -1.26 -1.32 -15.23
N SER A 69 -1.71 -0.07 -15.21
CA SER A 69 -1.12 1.01 -14.45
C SER A 69 -2.11 1.56 -13.44
N VAL A 70 -1.60 2.00 -12.30
CA VAL A 70 -2.37 2.64 -11.23
C VAL A 70 -1.68 3.95 -10.84
N PRO A 71 -1.93 5.05 -11.57
CA PRO A 71 -1.72 6.38 -11.01
C PRO A 71 -2.60 6.57 -9.77
N SER A 72 -2.03 7.15 -8.72
CA SER A 72 -2.77 7.50 -7.50
C SER A 72 -2.34 8.86 -6.98
N PHE A 73 -3.32 9.57 -6.44
CA PHE A 73 -3.12 10.78 -5.66
C PHE A 73 -3.39 10.47 -4.20
N SER A 74 -2.48 10.85 -3.31
CA SER A 74 -2.68 10.74 -1.88
C SER A 74 -2.45 12.07 -1.16
N TYR A 75 -3.30 12.35 -0.19
CA TYR A 75 -3.13 13.46 0.74
C TYR A 75 -2.80 12.93 2.12
N TYR A 76 -1.76 13.48 2.72
CA TYR A 76 -1.27 13.13 4.05
C TYR A 76 -1.38 14.33 4.98
N HIS A 77 -1.84 14.09 6.21
CA HIS A 77 -1.83 15.07 7.29
C HIS A 77 -1.33 14.42 8.58
N SER A 78 -0.40 15.09 9.28
CA SER A 78 0.06 14.68 10.61
C SER A 78 -0.50 15.55 11.72
N PHE A 79 -0.74 14.94 12.87
CA PHE A 79 -1.31 15.58 14.05
C PHE A 79 -0.87 14.84 15.33
N GLY A 80 -1.28 15.34 16.50
CA GLY A 80 -1.01 14.71 17.78
C GLY A 80 -2.25 14.11 18.40
N ILE A 81 -2.14 12.92 18.97
CA ILE A 81 -3.17 12.29 19.83
C ILE A 81 -2.52 11.96 21.16
N TYR A 82 -3.02 12.51 22.28
CA TYR A 82 -2.48 12.28 23.63
C TYR A 82 -0.95 12.46 23.75
N GLY A 83 -0.38 13.43 23.03
CA GLY A 83 1.07 13.69 23.03
C GLY A 83 1.89 12.77 22.11
N HIS A 84 1.26 11.84 21.41
CA HIS A 84 1.89 10.95 20.44
C HIS A 84 1.63 11.37 19.00
N SER A 85 2.62 11.14 18.13
CA SER A 85 2.51 11.42 16.71
C SER A 85 1.45 10.52 16.07
N ALA A 86 0.59 11.13 15.29
CA ALA A 86 -0.44 10.48 14.52
C ALA A 86 -0.49 11.06 13.10
N ASN A 87 -1.06 10.30 12.18
CA ASN A 87 -1.30 10.77 10.83
C ASN A 87 -2.51 10.11 10.19
N VAL A 88 -3.03 10.77 9.17
CA VAL A 88 -4.04 10.26 8.26
C VAL A 88 -3.58 10.44 6.82
N THR A 89 -3.77 9.40 6.02
CA THR A 89 -3.57 9.42 4.57
C THR A 89 -4.87 9.06 3.89
N LEU A 90 -5.28 9.84 2.89
CA LEU A 90 -6.39 9.53 1.98
C LEU A 90 -5.81 9.35 0.57
N SER A 91 -6.15 8.26 -0.11
CA SER A 91 -5.64 7.90 -1.43
C SER A 91 -6.77 7.62 -2.41
N LEU A 92 -6.63 8.16 -3.62
CA LEU A 92 -7.53 8.03 -4.75
C LEU A 92 -6.77 7.38 -5.92
N PRO A 93 -6.83 6.05 -6.07
CA PRO A 93 -6.20 5.34 -7.16
C PRO A 93 -7.11 5.30 -8.40
N TYR A 94 -6.52 5.41 -9.58
CA TYR A 94 -7.19 5.22 -10.86
C TYR A 94 -6.49 4.12 -11.63
N GLY A 95 -7.21 3.05 -11.96
CA GLY A 95 -6.67 1.91 -12.71
C GLY A 95 -6.94 2.05 -14.20
N VAL A 96 -5.95 1.72 -15.02
CA VAL A 96 -6.10 1.57 -16.47
C VAL A 96 -5.29 0.38 -16.97
N GLY A 97 -5.92 -0.52 -17.72
CA GLY A 97 -5.22 -1.72 -18.15
C GLY A 97 -6.01 -2.67 -19.02
N ASN A 98 -5.27 -3.65 -19.53
CA ASN A 98 -5.78 -4.74 -20.34
C ASN A 98 -5.57 -6.06 -19.60
N PHE A 99 -6.60 -6.89 -19.65
CA PHE A 99 -6.67 -8.16 -18.97
C PHE A 99 -6.95 -9.26 -19.96
N HIS A 100 -6.30 -10.40 -19.79
CA HIS A 100 -6.50 -11.59 -20.60
C HIS A 100 -6.83 -12.76 -19.68
N GLY A 101 -7.98 -13.40 -19.93
CA GLY A 101 -8.42 -14.58 -19.21
C GLY A 101 -8.55 -15.76 -20.15
N GLU A 102 -7.93 -16.88 -19.80
CA GLU A 102 -8.01 -18.15 -20.51
C GLU A 102 -8.74 -19.16 -19.66
N ALA A 103 -9.76 -19.82 -20.21
CA ALA A 103 -10.57 -20.84 -19.57
C ALA A 103 -10.72 -22.04 -20.52
N GLY A 104 -9.83 -23.02 -20.41
CA GLY A 104 -9.71 -24.11 -21.39
C GLY A 104 -9.42 -23.59 -22.80
N GLN A 105 -10.26 -23.90 -23.78
CA GLN A 105 -10.13 -23.45 -25.18
C GLN A 105 -10.68 -22.03 -25.43
N ARG A 106 -11.22 -21.36 -24.41
CA ARG A 106 -11.83 -20.03 -24.54
C ARG A 106 -10.91 -18.98 -23.94
N SER A 107 -10.47 -18.04 -24.76
CA SER A 107 -9.78 -16.85 -24.29
C SER A 107 -10.67 -15.62 -24.44
N ARG A 108 -10.53 -14.67 -23.50
CA ARG A 108 -11.20 -13.37 -23.54
C ARG A 108 -10.25 -12.29 -23.07
N SER A 109 -10.29 -11.17 -23.78
CA SER A 109 -9.60 -9.94 -23.37
C SER A 109 -10.60 -8.89 -22.89
N ALA A 110 -10.17 -8.07 -21.95
CA ALA A 110 -10.96 -7.02 -21.35
C ALA A 110 -10.10 -5.78 -21.07
N TYR A 111 -10.48 -4.64 -21.61
CA TYR A 111 -9.96 -3.35 -21.19
C TYR A 111 -10.77 -2.81 -20.01
N ARG A 112 -10.10 -2.20 -19.02
CA ARG A 112 -10.74 -1.43 -17.95
C ARG A 112 -10.01 -0.12 -17.71
N SER A 113 -10.77 0.90 -17.37
CA SER A 113 -10.29 2.23 -16.98
C SER A 113 -11.28 2.81 -15.99
N GLY A 114 -10.83 3.23 -14.82
CA GLY A 114 -11.73 3.70 -13.78
C GLY A 114 -11.08 3.96 -12.43
N LEU A 115 -11.82 4.67 -11.58
CA LEU A 115 -11.46 4.80 -10.17
C LEU A 115 -11.46 3.44 -9.49
N MET A 116 -10.41 3.18 -8.72
CA MET A 116 -10.37 2.09 -7.74
C MET A 116 -11.02 2.56 -6.44
N ASP A 117 -11.13 1.65 -5.47
CA ASP A 117 -11.67 1.98 -4.16
C ASP A 117 -10.81 3.02 -3.42
N VAL A 118 -11.48 3.86 -2.63
CA VAL A 118 -10.82 4.90 -1.85
C VAL A 118 -10.13 4.25 -0.66
N VAL A 119 -8.84 4.57 -0.46
CA VAL A 119 -8.05 4.01 0.64
C VAL A 119 -7.75 5.09 1.65
N THR A 120 -8.02 4.83 2.93
CA THR A 120 -7.62 5.71 4.04
C THR A 120 -6.79 4.93 5.03
N ARG A 121 -5.70 5.52 5.55
CA ARG A 121 -4.94 4.95 6.66
C ARG A 121 -4.86 5.98 7.78
N VAL A 122 -5.22 5.58 9.00
CA VAL A 122 -4.95 6.34 10.22
C VAL A 122 -3.91 5.60 11.02
N SER A 123 -2.89 6.30 11.51
CA SER A 123 -1.78 5.71 12.27
C SER A 123 -1.48 6.56 13.50
N VAL A 124 -1.08 5.91 14.59
CA VAL A 124 -0.63 6.57 15.82
C VAL A 124 0.55 5.80 16.43
N ASN A 125 1.56 6.52 16.92
CA ASN A 125 2.62 5.94 17.72
C ASN A 125 2.11 5.71 19.15
N LEU A 126 2.32 4.52 19.69
CA LEU A 126 2.00 4.16 21.06
C LEU A 126 3.20 4.36 22.00
N ILE A 127 4.43 4.16 21.49
CA ILE A 127 5.68 4.31 22.25
C ILE A 127 6.70 5.10 21.42
N GLY A 128 7.47 5.98 22.09
CA GLY A 128 8.68 6.62 21.57
C GLY A 128 8.50 7.70 20.49
N GLY A 129 7.33 7.77 19.84
CA GLY A 129 6.99 8.75 18.81
C GLY A 129 6.15 9.90 19.35
N PRO A 130 6.75 10.92 20.00
CA PRO A 130 6.02 12.08 20.49
C PRO A 130 5.51 12.95 19.33
N ALA A 131 4.40 13.63 19.56
CA ALA A 131 3.89 14.67 18.68
C ALA A 131 4.75 15.92 18.84
N LEU A 132 5.56 16.26 17.83
CA LEU A 132 6.54 17.34 17.93
C LEU A 132 6.26 18.47 16.94
N PRO A 133 6.36 19.74 17.36
CA PRO A 133 6.47 20.84 16.40
C PRO A 133 7.80 20.75 15.64
N LEU A 134 7.88 21.40 14.47
CA LEU A 134 9.04 21.35 13.59
C LEU A 134 10.37 21.66 14.30
N ARG A 135 10.38 22.66 15.20
CA ARG A 135 11.57 23.08 15.95
C ARG A 135 12.19 21.97 16.81
N ASP A 136 11.36 21.09 17.37
CA ASP A 136 11.81 20.01 18.25
C ASP A 136 12.04 18.73 17.45
N PHE A 137 11.25 18.51 16.40
CA PHE A 137 11.42 17.40 15.47
C PHE A 137 12.84 17.34 14.87
N VAL A 138 13.43 18.48 14.47
CA VAL A 138 14.79 18.47 13.88
C VAL A 138 15.88 17.97 14.85
N LYS A 139 15.64 18.06 16.15
CA LYS A 139 16.54 17.57 17.20
C LYS A 139 16.24 16.12 17.59
N TRP A 140 15.06 15.63 17.26
CA TRP A 140 14.61 14.30 17.63
C TRP A 140 15.51 13.23 17.01
N ARG A 141 15.67 12.15 17.76
CA ARG A 141 16.40 10.96 17.35
C ARG A 141 15.51 9.78 17.62
N GLN A 142 15.21 9.04 16.56
CA GLN A 142 14.44 7.81 16.66
C GLN A 142 15.14 6.84 17.61
N LYS A 143 14.35 6.30 18.55
CA LYS A 143 14.68 5.13 19.39
C LYS A 143 13.77 3.99 18.96
N VAL A 144 13.24 3.23 19.92
CA VAL A 144 12.16 2.27 19.70
C VAL A 144 10.84 3.03 19.51
N LEU A 145 10.13 2.67 18.45
CA LEU A 145 8.77 3.09 18.17
C LEU A 145 7.88 1.85 18.15
N LEU A 146 6.77 1.94 18.85
CA LEU A 146 5.62 1.07 18.60
C LEU A 146 4.50 1.94 18.08
N GLY A 147 3.77 1.46 17.09
CA GLY A 147 2.59 2.14 16.57
C GLY A 147 1.48 1.16 16.23
N ALA A 148 0.29 1.73 16.10
CA ALA A 148 -0.88 1.05 15.59
C ALA A 148 -1.46 1.83 14.43
N SER A 149 -2.02 1.15 13.45
CA SER A 149 -2.73 1.78 12.36
C SER A 149 -3.96 0.98 11.95
N LEU A 150 -4.88 1.68 11.29
CA LEU A 150 -6.05 1.10 10.64
C LEU A 150 -6.08 1.62 9.20
N LYS A 151 -5.88 0.72 8.24
CA LYS A 151 -6.14 0.97 6.83
C LYS A 151 -7.58 0.54 6.51
N MET A 152 -8.29 1.35 5.74
CA MET A 152 -9.68 1.18 5.36
C MET A 152 -9.80 1.34 3.86
N VAL A 153 -10.54 0.45 3.21
CA VAL A 153 -10.86 0.51 1.79
C VAL A 153 -12.37 0.66 1.67
N ALA A 154 -12.81 1.80 1.15
CA ALA A 154 -14.22 2.12 0.97
C ALA A 154 -14.67 1.79 -0.46
N PRO A 155 -15.82 1.11 -0.66
CA PRO A 155 -16.28 0.61 -1.95
C PRO A 155 -16.85 1.72 -2.85
N ALA A 156 -16.02 2.70 -3.20
CA ALA A 156 -16.35 3.84 -4.06
C ALA A 156 -15.74 3.73 -5.46
N GLY A 157 -14.99 2.66 -5.74
CA GLY A 157 -14.41 2.37 -7.03
C GLY A 157 -15.45 1.87 -8.04
N GLN A 158 -15.07 1.88 -9.32
CA GLN A 158 -15.92 1.38 -10.39
C GLN A 158 -16.13 -0.13 -10.29
N TYR A 159 -17.41 -0.52 -10.23
CA TYR A 159 -17.83 -1.90 -10.08
C TYR A 159 -19.05 -2.23 -10.93
N SER A 160 -19.09 -3.45 -11.48
CA SER A 160 -20.27 -4.04 -12.09
C SER A 160 -20.29 -5.55 -11.86
N SER A 161 -21.40 -6.05 -11.31
CA SER A 161 -21.63 -7.48 -11.10
C SER A 161 -21.72 -8.31 -12.40
N GLN A 162 -21.80 -7.65 -13.56
CA GLN A 162 -21.74 -8.29 -14.87
C GLN A 162 -20.31 -8.53 -15.38
N LYS A 163 -19.31 -7.96 -14.69
CA LYS A 163 -17.90 -8.06 -15.03
C LYS A 163 -17.20 -8.90 -13.97
N LEU A 164 -16.38 -9.87 -14.39
CA LEU A 164 -15.53 -10.63 -13.47
C LEU A 164 -14.41 -9.75 -12.90
N ILE A 165 -13.74 -8.99 -13.78
CA ILE A 165 -12.66 -8.07 -13.42
C ILE A 165 -13.23 -6.65 -13.27
N ASN A 166 -13.05 -6.09 -12.06
CA ASN A 166 -13.47 -4.75 -11.65
C ASN A 166 -12.31 -4.03 -10.94
N TRP A 167 -12.39 -2.70 -10.86
CA TRP A 167 -11.43 -1.88 -10.13
C TRP A 167 -11.79 -1.72 -8.65
N GLY A 168 -13.08 -1.63 -8.34
CA GLY A 168 -13.58 -1.76 -6.97
C GLY A 168 -13.84 -3.22 -6.60
N ILE A 169 -13.80 -3.52 -5.30
CA ILE A 169 -14.14 -4.83 -4.74
C ILE A 169 -15.60 -4.92 -4.25
N ASN A 170 -16.34 -3.79 -4.27
CA ASN A 170 -17.75 -3.68 -3.86
C ASN A 170 -18.03 -4.19 -2.44
N ARG A 171 -17.04 -4.01 -1.56
CA ARG A 171 -17.11 -4.31 -0.13
C ARG A 171 -16.14 -3.42 0.62
N TRP A 172 -16.40 -3.20 1.89
CA TRP A 172 -15.41 -2.63 2.79
C TRP A 172 -14.33 -3.64 3.13
N ALA A 173 -13.09 -3.16 3.27
CA ALA A 173 -11.99 -3.91 3.84
C ALA A 173 -11.25 -3.08 4.91
N PHE A 174 -10.80 -3.75 5.96
CA PHE A 174 -10.12 -3.16 7.11
C PHE A 174 -8.83 -3.91 7.39
N LYS A 175 -7.71 -3.21 7.56
CA LYS A 175 -6.42 -3.79 7.98
C LYS A 175 -5.94 -3.06 9.25
N PRO A 176 -6.35 -3.51 10.46
CA PRO A 176 -5.62 -3.17 11.67
C PRO A 176 -4.20 -3.75 11.60
N GLU A 177 -3.23 -2.98 12.07
CA GLU A 177 -1.82 -3.33 12.01
C GLU A 177 -1.07 -2.73 13.20
N LEU A 178 -0.12 -3.50 13.74
CA LEU A 178 0.87 -3.04 14.71
C LEU A 178 2.23 -2.94 14.01
N GLY A 179 2.96 -1.88 14.33
CA GLY A 179 4.30 -1.66 13.78
C GLY A 179 5.35 -1.44 14.84
N TYR A 180 6.47 -2.13 14.66
CA TYR A 180 7.73 -1.91 15.35
C TYR A 180 8.66 -1.12 14.43
N SER A 181 9.38 -0.14 14.97
CA SER A 181 10.45 0.55 14.26
C SER A 181 11.55 0.97 15.21
N GLU A 182 12.79 0.56 14.95
CA GLU A 182 13.94 0.92 15.78
C GLU A 182 15.12 1.36 14.94
N ARG A 183 15.84 2.39 15.43
CA ARG A 183 17.03 2.92 14.77
C ARG A 183 18.31 2.52 15.49
N TRP A 184 19.24 1.92 14.74
CA TRP A 184 20.61 1.62 15.16
C TRP A 184 21.61 2.37 14.28
N GLY A 185 21.97 3.59 14.72
CA GLY A 185 22.88 4.47 13.99
C GLY A 185 22.31 4.90 12.64
N ASN A 186 22.83 4.33 11.56
CA ASN A 186 22.38 4.59 10.19
C ASN A 186 21.34 3.60 9.67
N TRP A 187 21.07 2.53 10.44
CA TRP A 187 20.09 1.50 10.11
C TRP A 187 18.78 1.74 10.84
N ILE A 188 17.68 1.39 10.20
CA ILE A 188 16.34 1.33 10.78
C ILE A 188 15.76 -0.04 10.43
N VAL A 189 15.29 -0.75 11.44
CA VAL A 189 14.56 -2.01 11.28
C VAL A 189 13.11 -1.74 11.57
N ASP A 190 12.24 -2.10 10.63
CA ASP A 190 10.80 -2.04 10.80
C ASP A 190 10.20 -3.45 10.66
N ALA A 191 9.19 -3.75 11.47
CA ALA A 191 8.41 -4.98 11.35
C ALA A 191 6.93 -4.68 11.61
N TYR A 192 6.06 -5.10 10.70
CA TYR A 192 4.63 -4.84 10.76
C TYR A 192 3.85 -6.15 10.77
N ALA A 193 2.86 -6.24 11.65
CA ALA A 193 1.96 -7.38 11.74
C ALA A 193 0.52 -6.87 11.70
N GLY A 194 -0.29 -7.44 10.84
CA GLY A 194 -1.68 -7.03 10.65
C GLY A 194 -2.53 -8.13 10.04
N GLY A 195 -3.80 -7.82 9.81
CA GLY A 195 -4.71 -8.73 9.13
C GLY A 195 -5.80 -7.97 8.40
N TRP A 196 -6.16 -8.43 7.21
CA TRP A 196 -7.29 -7.92 6.45
C TRP A 196 -8.58 -8.60 6.86
N PHE A 197 -9.62 -7.80 7.05
CA PHE A 197 -10.98 -8.22 7.33
C PHE A 197 -11.91 -7.60 6.29
N TYR A 198 -12.82 -8.40 5.76
CA TYR A 198 -13.69 -8.00 4.65
C TYR A 198 -15.16 -8.11 5.06
N THR A 199 -15.94 -7.12 4.63
CA THR A 199 -17.41 -7.26 4.63
C THR A 199 -17.84 -8.13 3.45
N ALA A 200 -19.07 -8.64 3.47
CA ALA A 200 -19.57 -9.40 2.32
C ALA A 200 -19.79 -8.49 1.11
N ASN A 201 -19.39 -8.95 -0.08
CA ASN A 201 -19.82 -8.34 -1.33
C ASN A 201 -21.23 -8.89 -1.66
N PRO A 202 -22.27 -8.05 -1.66
CA PRO A 202 -23.65 -8.51 -1.85
C PRO A 202 -23.96 -8.89 -3.30
N ALA A 203 -23.14 -8.48 -4.27
CA ALA A 203 -23.42 -8.61 -5.69
C ALA A 203 -22.17 -9.00 -6.50
N TYR A 204 -21.47 -10.04 -6.06
CA TYR A 204 -20.35 -10.63 -6.80
C TYR A 204 -20.79 -11.20 -8.16
N PHE A 205 -19.83 -11.27 -9.08
CA PHE A 205 -20.04 -11.80 -10.41
C PHE A 205 -20.68 -13.20 -10.39
N GLY A 206 -21.82 -13.31 -11.06
CA GLY A 206 -22.59 -14.56 -11.18
C GLY A 206 -23.57 -14.48 -12.34
N ARG A 207 -23.77 -15.61 -13.03
CA ARG A 207 -24.79 -15.75 -14.08
C ARG A 207 -25.74 -16.89 -13.71
N PRO A 208 -27.08 -16.73 -13.89
CA PRO A 208 -27.77 -15.58 -14.47
C PRO A 208 -27.94 -14.37 -13.51
N VAL A 209 -27.75 -14.57 -12.21
CA VAL A 209 -27.93 -13.55 -11.15
C VAL A 209 -26.62 -13.40 -10.35
N PRO A 210 -26.28 -12.19 -9.85
CA PRO A 210 -25.14 -11.98 -8.95
C PRO A 210 -25.21 -12.86 -7.69
N LYS A 211 -24.05 -13.17 -7.12
CA LYS A 211 -23.93 -14.00 -5.90
C LYS A 211 -23.39 -13.18 -4.75
N ARG A 212 -23.72 -13.56 -3.52
CA ARG A 212 -23.03 -13.04 -2.33
C ARG A 212 -21.65 -13.69 -2.22
N GLN A 213 -20.62 -12.91 -1.95
CA GLN A 213 -19.26 -13.40 -1.72
C GLN A 213 -18.73 -12.90 -0.37
N THR A 214 -18.11 -13.81 0.37
CA THR A 214 -17.37 -13.53 1.62
C THR A 214 -15.90 -13.90 1.42
N GLU A 215 -15.05 -13.39 2.29
CA GLU A 215 -13.62 -13.75 2.34
C GLU A 215 -13.27 -14.06 3.79
N GLU A 216 -12.50 -15.11 4.03
CA GLU A 216 -11.82 -15.27 5.30
C GLU A 216 -10.73 -14.20 5.50
N PRO A 217 -10.41 -13.84 6.76
CA PRO A 217 -9.34 -12.88 7.03
C PRO A 217 -7.98 -13.32 6.46
N ILE A 218 -7.21 -12.34 5.97
CA ILE A 218 -5.85 -12.56 5.45
C ILE A 218 -4.84 -11.95 6.42
N GLY A 219 -4.04 -12.79 7.05
CA GLY A 219 -2.93 -12.32 7.90
C GLY A 219 -1.77 -11.79 7.07
N SER A 220 -1.06 -10.81 7.62
CA SER A 220 0.06 -10.15 6.95
C SER A 220 1.20 -9.86 7.90
N PHE A 221 2.41 -10.13 7.43
CA PHE A 221 3.65 -9.72 8.08
C PHE A 221 4.56 -9.03 7.07
N GLU A 222 5.16 -7.91 7.46
CA GLU A 222 6.11 -7.15 6.64
C GLU A 222 7.36 -6.86 7.47
N GLY A 223 8.52 -6.92 6.84
CA GLY A 223 9.82 -6.63 7.44
C GLY A 223 10.64 -5.73 6.52
N HIS A 224 11.28 -4.73 7.10
CA HIS A 224 12.03 -3.71 6.38
C HIS A 224 13.37 -3.45 7.04
N LEU A 225 14.44 -3.43 6.25
CA LEU A 225 15.76 -3.02 6.67
C LEU A 225 16.21 -1.82 5.84
N SER A 226 16.12 -0.64 6.45
CA SER A 226 16.47 0.61 5.81
C SER A 226 17.84 1.13 6.24
N ARG A 227 18.64 1.67 5.31
CA ARG A 227 19.93 2.34 5.58
C ARG A 227 19.93 3.78 5.10
N ASN A 228 20.39 4.70 5.95
CA ASN A 228 20.63 6.10 5.59
C ASN A 228 22.05 6.27 5.02
N PHE A 229 22.17 6.99 3.90
CA PHE A 229 23.46 7.34 3.27
C PHE A 229 23.84 8.81 3.47
N GLY A 230 22.91 9.63 3.96
CA GLY A 230 23.10 11.05 4.23
C GLY A 230 21.78 11.73 4.55
N PRO A 231 21.76 13.08 4.66
CA PRO A 231 20.52 13.82 4.85
C PRO A 231 19.57 13.60 3.66
N GLY A 232 18.40 13.03 3.91
CA GLY A 232 17.36 12.85 2.89
C GLY A 232 17.52 11.65 1.95
N THR A 233 18.65 10.92 2.00
CA THR A 233 18.90 9.77 1.12
C THR A 233 18.98 8.48 1.91
N TRP A 234 18.16 7.50 1.53
CA TRP A 234 18.12 6.17 2.12
C TRP A 234 17.68 5.13 1.10
N ALA A 235 17.94 3.86 1.40
CA ALA A 235 17.40 2.71 0.66
C ALA A 235 16.91 1.65 1.67
N SER A 236 16.01 0.78 1.24
CA SER A 236 15.49 -0.33 2.04
C SER A 236 15.57 -1.64 1.27
N ILE A 237 15.67 -2.73 2.02
CA ILE A 237 15.38 -4.08 1.57
C ILE A 237 14.15 -4.52 2.36
N ASP A 238 13.14 -4.97 1.63
CA ASP A 238 11.81 -5.21 2.17
C ASP A 238 11.36 -6.64 1.82
N GLY A 239 10.59 -7.24 2.72
CA GLY A 239 9.99 -8.55 2.51
C GLY A 239 8.67 -8.67 3.24
N ASN A 240 7.77 -9.47 2.70
CA ASN A 240 6.44 -9.65 3.26
C ASN A 240 5.95 -11.09 3.10
N PHE A 241 5.00 -11.45 3.94
CA PHE A 241 4.38 -12.77 3.98
C PHE A 241 2.89 -12.62 4.27
N TRP A 242 2.06 -13.31 3.49
CA TRP A 242 0.61 -13.32 3.65
C TRP A 242 0.14 -14.76 3.88
N TRP A 243 -0.89 -14.96 4.69
CA TRP A 243 -1.50 -16.26 4.92
C TRP A 243 -3.00 -16.13 5.16
N GLY A 244 -3.72 -17.23 5.01
CA GLY A 244 -5.19 -17.21 5.02
C GLY A 244 -5.76 -16.67 3.70
N GLY A 245 -7.04 -16.30 3.72
CA GLY A 245 -7.80 -15.93 2.52
C GLY A 245 -8.25 -17.14 1.74
N VAL A 246 -9.55 -17.46 1.84
CA VAL A 246 -10.38 -18.24 0.90
C VAL A 246 -11.84 -17.80 1.10
#